data_AF-A0A0A2V2L0-F1
#
_entry.id   AF-A0A0A2V2L0-F1
#
_cell.length_a   1.000
_cell.length_b   1.000
_cell.length_c   1.000
_cell.angle_alpha   90.00
_cell.angle_beta   90.00
_cell.angle_gamma   90.00
#
_symmetry.space_group_name_H-M   'P 1'
#
loop_
_entity.id
_entity.type
_entity.pdbx_description
1 polymer ?
#
loop_
_entity_poly.entity_id
_entity_poly.type
_entity_poly.pdbx_seq_one_letter_code
_entity_poly.pdbx_strand_id
1 'polypeptide(L)'
;MYLSIQQVSKKLHKSERQIRYMIKQEQIMPVNPDTYRRDGGYRFKEEEIDYIKQTYEPGGLTVKGAAKRAGISPQYLMQFVRKGEVESFTKIIGKQKRRFFELEEIDRFKDRLQERTVSNREGDYGSRVQLISREVRIFDKVRVNGVMTRVVSTSPLRTLMSNGKEIHIRENIEGKGKWPEREYIKQKGFAEFSIPIPRNMDHPVYDLIYKMIFQLGRKNIQIYETDLGDFYVRCRLGRLTITEEEHQLLLRYIEKGEIHYDSKALIAQLMSGFTTTSLDISTKILDRYYKEAEELGLPVEELLLKALRRYL
;
A
#
# COMPACT_ATOMS: atom_id res chain seq x y z
N MET A 1 50.14 -14.79 -6.30
CA MET A 1 50.02 -14.18 -7.65
C MET A 1 49.61 -12.71 -7.49
N TYR A 2 49.97 -11.81 -8.40
CA TYR A 2 49.54 -10.39 -8.34
C TYR A 2 48.44 -10.09 -9.34
N LEU A 3 47.38 -9.40 -8.90
CA LEU A 3 46.23 -9.02 -9.72
C LEU A 3 46.37 -7.58 -10.22
N SER A 4 45.94 -7.32 -11.46
CA SER A 4 45.76 -5.98 -12.00
C SER A 4 44.42 -5.36 -11.58
N ILE A 5 44.26 -4.04 -11.75
CA ILE A 5 42.96 -3.34 -11.53
C ILE A 5 41.80 -4.02 -12.28
N GLN A 6 42.04 -4.50 -13.50
CA GLN A 6 41.02 -5.17 -14.31
C GLN A 6 40.59 -6.51 -13.71
N GLN A 7 41.55 -7.29 -13.21
CA GLN A 7 41.27 -8.55 -12.55
C GLN A 7 40.54 -8.34 -11.23
N VAL A 8 40.95 -7.35 -10.43
CA VAL A 8 40.25 -6.97 -9.19
C VAL A 8 38.84 -6.45 -9.46
N SER A 9 38.66 -5.64 -10.51
CA SER A 9 37.36 -5.14 -10.97
C SER A 9 36.38 -6.29 -11.28
N LYS A 10 36.85 -7.31 -12.01
CA LYS A 10 36.07 -8.53 -12.27
C LYS A 10 35.79 -9.31 -10.98
N LYS A 11 36.79 -9.52 -10.14
CA LYS A 11 36.70 -10.36 -8.93
C LYS A 11 35.76 -9.76 -7.87
N LEU A 12 35.68 -8.44 -7.78
CA LEU A 12 34.81 -7.71 -6.83
C LEU A 12 33.50 -7.20 -7.43
N HIS A 13 33.21 -7.50 -8.71
CA HIS A 13 32.04 -6.99 -9.44
C HIS A 13 31.87 -5.46 -9.34
N LYS A 14 32.97 -4.71 -9.46
CA LYS A 14 33.02 -3.23 -9.39
C LYS A 14 33.71 -2.66 -10.62
N SER A 15 33.39 -1.44 -11.01
CA SER A 15 34.10 -0.76 -12.11
C SER A 15 35.53 -0.38 -11.71
N GLU A 16 36.45 -0.26 -12.67
CA GLU A 16 37.83 0.19 -12.37
C GLU A 16 37.86 1.55 -11.64
N ARG A 17 36.91 2.44 -11.96
CA ARG A 17 36.77 3.73 -11.26
C ARG A 17 36.42 3.54 -9.79
N GLN A 18 35.56 2.59 -9.46
CA GLN A 18 35.24 2.23 -8.08
C GLN A 18 36.45 1.63 -7.38
N ILE A 19 37.24 0.79 -8.05
CA ILE A 19 38.49 0.25 -7.47
C ILE A 19 39.47 1.39 -7.18
N ARG A 20 39.69 2.33 -8.10
CA ARG A 20 40.56 3.51 -7.86
C ARG A 20 40.05 4.38 -6.71
N TYR A 21 38.74 4.53 -6.57
CA TYR A 21 38.14 5.23 -5.44
C TYR A 21 38.40 4.49 -4.11
N MET A 22 38.30 3.16 -4.10
CA MET A 22 38.62 2.33 -2.93
C MET A 22 40.09 2.47 -2.52
N ILE A 23 41.02 2.55 -3.47
CA ILE A 23 42.44 2.84 -3.19
C ILE A 23 42.59 4.23 -2.53
N LYS A 24 41.92 5.26 -3.08
CA LYS A 24 41.94 6.61 -2.51
C LYS A 24 41.33 6.69 -1.10
N GLN A 25 40.42 5.79 -0.78
CA GLN A 25 39.79 5.69 0.55
C GLN A 25 40.51 4.70 1.47
N GLU A 26 41.69 4.19 1.06
CA GLU A 26 42.49 3.22 1.83
C GLU A 26 41.72 1.93 2.16
N GLN A 27 40.72 1.60 1.35
CA GLN A 27 39.89 0.39 1.51
C GLN A 27 40.53 -0.85 0.88
N ILE A 28 41.47 -0.63 -0.05
CA ILE A 28 42.29 -1.65 -0.71
C ILE A 28 43.67 -1.02 -0.91
N MET A 29 44.74 -1.68 -0.50
CA MET A 29 46.10 -1.17 -0.69
C MET A 29 46.79 -1.94 -1.83
N PRO A 30 47.23 -1.25 -2.91
CA PRO A 30 48.10 -1.89 -3.88
C PRO A 30 49.49 -2.14 -3.26
N VAL A 31 50.20 -3.16 -3.71
CA VAL A 31 51.57 -3.43 -3.27
C VAL A 31 52.58 -2.41 -3.81
N ASN A 32 52.19 -1.66 -4.85
CA ASN A 32 53.04 -0.68 -5.52
C ASN A 32 52.37 0.71 -5.58
N PRO A 33 51.97 1.30 -4.45
CA PRO A 33 51.20 2.55 -4.43
C PRO A 33 51.96 3.72 -5.07
N ASP A 34 53.29 3.75 -4.93
CA ASP A 34 54.13 4.85 -5.39
C ASP A 34 54.74 4.62 -6.78
N THR A 35 54.91 3.35 -7.18
CA THR A 35 55.61 2.98 -8.43
C THR A 35 54.65 2.54 -9.54
N TYR A 36 53.34 2.49 -9.29
CA TYR A 36 52.34 1.95 -10.22
C TYR A 36 52.39 2.50 -11.65
N ARG A 37 52.84 3.75 -11.85
CA ARG A 37 52.96 4.35 -13.20
C ARG A 37 54.08 3.72 -14.02
N ARG A 38 55.19 3.34 -13.38
CA ARG A 38 56.33 2.68 -14.02
C ARG A 38 56.08 1.18 -14.21
N ASP A 39 55.28 0.58 -13.32
CA ASP A 39 55.00 -0.86 -13.31
C ASP A 39 53.80 -1.28 -14.19
N GLY A 40 53.29 -0.36 -15.03
CA GLY A 40 52.16 -0.61 -15.92
C GLY A 40 50.80 -0.69 -15.22
N GLY A 41 50.66 -0.16 -14.00
CA GLY A 41 49.43 -0.07 -13.23
C GLY A 41 49.55 -0.59 -11.80
N TYR A 42 48.47 -0.44 -11.03
CA TYR A 42 48.40 -0.95 -9.66
C TYR A 42 48.35 -2.48 -9.65
N ARG A 43 49.06 -3.06 -8.68
CA ARG A 43 49.13 -4.50 -8.40
C ARG A 43 48.61 -4.79 -7.01
N PHE A 44 47.89 -5.90 -6.86
CA PHE A 44 47.28 -6.30 -5.59
C PHE A 44 47.65 -7.74 -5.26
N LYS A 45 47.86 -8.05 -3.98
CA LYS A 45 47.99 -9.43 -3.53
C LYS A 45 46.64 -10.12 -3.67
N GLU A 46 46.63 -11.28 -4.30
CA GLU A 46 45.40 -12.04 -4.52
C GLU A 46 44.67 -12.38 -3.21
N GLU A 47 45.40 -12.84 -2.20
CA GLU A 47 44.89 -13.18 -0.87
C GLU A 47 44.13 -12.02 -0.20
N GLU A 48 44.67 -10.80 -0.34
CA GLU A 48 44.05 -9.59 0.21
C GLU A 48 42.74 -9.27 -0.51
N ILE A 49 42.70 -9.43 -1.83
CA ILE A 49 41.49 -9.23 -2.63
C ILE A 49 40.44 -10.31 -2.32
N ASP A 50 40.84 -11.54 -2.05
CA ASP A 50 39.94 -12.61 -1.62
C ASP A 50 39.33 -12.32 -0.25
N TYR A 51 40.14 -11.85 0.71
CA TYR A 51 39.66 -11.40 2.02
C TYR A 51 38.69 -10.21 1.89
N ILE A 52 39.03 -9.22 1.05
CA ILE A 52 38.17 -8.08 0.75
C ILE A 52 36.86 -8.55 0.09
N LYS A 53 36.90 -9.51 -0.83
CA LYS A 53 35.70 -10.05 -1.48
C LYS A 53 34.74 -10.65 -0.46
N GLN A 54 35.26 -11.48 0.45
CA GLN A 54 34.49 -12.08 1.54
C GLN A 54 33.92 -11.01 2.50
N THR A 55 34.65 -9.92 2.71
CA THR A 55 34.20 -8.80 3.56
C THR A 55 33.15 -7.92 2.88
N TYR A 56 33.20 -7.76 1.55
CA TYR A 56 32.33 -6.87 0.77
C TYR A 56 31.10 -7.53 0.13
N GLU A 57 31.05 -8.86 0.04
CA GLU A 57 29.83 -9.61 -0.31
C GLU A 57 29.07 -9.90 1.00
N PRO A 58 28.13 -9.04 1.45
CA PRO A 58 27.73 -8.99 2.85
C PRO A 58 26.78 -10.12 3.28
N GLY A 59 26.64 -11.17 2.48
CA GLY A 59 25.69 -12.25 2.72
C GLY A 59 24.25 -11.73 2.87
N GLY A 60 23.82 -10.79 2.03
CA GLY A 60 22.47 -10.25 2.16
C GLY A 60 22.12 -9.12 1.21
N LEU A 61 20.83 -8.90 1.04
CA LEU A 61 20.24 -7.87 0.20
C LEU A 61 20.26 -6.52 0.92
N THR A 62 20.64 -5.44 0.23
CA THR A 62 20.41 -4.07 0.71
C THR A 62 18.92 -3.78 0.84
N VAL A 63 18.51 -2.77 1.62
CA VAL A 63 17.10 -2.32 1.72
C VAL A 63 16.44 -2.16 0.34
N LYS A 64 17.14 -1.55 -0.62
CA LYS A 64 16.63 -1.35 -1.98
C LYS A 64 16.51 -2.67 -2.75
N GLY A 65 17.47 -3.57 -2.58
CA GLY A 65 17.46 -4.90 -3.19
C GLY A 65 16.33 -5.78 -2.64
N ALA A 66 16.19 -5.81 -1.31
CA ALA A 66 15.14 -6.52 -0.60
C ALA A 66 13.74 -6.02 -0.99
N ALA A 67 13.52 -4.69 -0.99
CA ALA A 67 12.25 -4.10 -1.38
C ALA A 67 11.87 -4.43 -2.84
N LYS A 68 12.84 -4.35 -3.76
CA LYS A 68 12.64 -4.74 -5.16
C LYS A 68 12.24 -6.22 -5.28
N ARG A 69 12.89 -7.11 -4.51
CA ARG A 69 12.62 -8.55 -4.53
C ARG A 69 11.24 -8.88 -3.97
N ALA A 70 10.84 -8.21 -2.88
CA ALA A 70 9.51 -8.33 -2.28
C ALA A 70 8.40 -7.62 -3.09
N GLY A 71 8.74 -6.82 -4.11
CA GLY A 71 7.75 -6.11 -4.93
C GLY A 71 7.10 -4.91 -4.25
N ILE A 72 7.76 -4.30 -3.26
CA ILE A 72 7.22 -3.19 -2.45
C ILE A 72 8.18 -2.00 -2.38
N SER A 73 7.72 -0.88 -1.82
CA SER A 73 8.59 0.29 -1.60
C SER A 73 9.56 0.06 -0.42
N PRO A 74 10.77 0.65 -0.45
CA PRO A 74 11.71 0.61 0.68
C PRO A 74 11.11 1.13 1.98
N GLN A 75 10.30 2.20 1.95
CA GLN A 75 9.63 2.70 3.15
C GLN A 75 8.65 1.68 3.75
N TYR A 76 7.89 0.98 2.90
CA TYR A 76 6.92 -0.01 3.35
C TYR A 76 7.63 -1.22 3.97
N LEU A 77 8.70 -1.72 3.35
CA LEU A 77 9.55 -2.78 3.94
C LEU A 77 10.05 -2.38 5.34
N MET A 78 10.51 -1.13 5.50
CA MET A 78 11.01 -0.62 6.78
C MET A 78 9.91 -0.42 7.84
N GLN A 79 8.63 -0.43 7.49
CA GLN A 79 7.55 -0.47 8.48
C GLN A 79 7.46 -1.86 9.12
N PHE A 80 7.57 -2.94 8.33
CA PHE A 80 7.56 -4.31 8.85
C PHE A 80 8.77 -4.61 9.72
N VAL A 81 9.94 -4.10 9.35
CA VAL A 81 11.15 -4.18 10.20
C VAL A 81 10.92 -3.50 11.56
N ARG A 82 10.27 -2.33 11.58
CA ARG A 82 9.95 -1.61 12.84
C ARG A 82 8.95 -2.37 13.73
N LYS A 83 8.05 -3.14 13.11
CA LYS A 83 7.09 -4.00 13.80
C LYS A 83 7.65 -5.37 14.21
N GLY A 84 8.91 -5.67 13.84
CA GLY A 84 9.54 -6.95 14.13
C GLY A 84 9.06 -8.10 13.22
N GLU A 85 8.34 -7.81 12.13
CA GLU A 85 7.74 -8.83 11.26
C GLU A 85 8.70 -9.35 10.18
N VAL A 86 9.78 -8.60 9.92
CA VAL A 86 10.85 -8.94 8.98
C VAL A 86 12.19 -8.77 9.66
N GLU A 87 12.94 -9.85 9.73
CA GLU A 87 14.28 -9.81 10.31
C GLU A 87 15.27 -9.08 9.40
N SER A 88 16.19 -8.36 10.02
CA SER A 88 17.25 -7.67 9.30
C SER A 88 18.45 -7.44 10.20
N PHE A 89 19.62 -7.38 9.60
CA PHE A 89 20.87 -7.16 10.31
C PHE A 89 21.55 -5.89 9.83
N THR A 90 22.44 -5.32 10.65
CA THR A 90 23.21 -4.14 10.28
C THR A 90 24.69 -4.47 10.25
N LYS A 91 25.37 -4.09 9.16
CA LYS A 91 26.82 -4.19 9.02
C LYS A 91 27.41 -2.81 8.80
N ILE A 92 28.61 -2.59 9.30
CA ILE A 92 29.38 -1.38 9.03
C ILE A 92 30.18 -1.63 7.75
N ILE A 93 29.99 -0.79 6.74
CA ILE A 93 30.77 -0.81 5.50
C ILE A 93 31.44 0.55 5.35
N GLY A 94 32.77 0.57 5.45
CA GLY A 94 33.53 1.80 5.61
C GLY A 94 33.12 2.53 6.90
N LYS A 95 32.70 3.80 6.79
CA LYS A 95 32.22 4.62 7.91
C LYS A 95 30.70 4.60 8.11
N GLN A 96 29.96 3.80 7.33
CA GLN A 96 28.49 3.82 7.32
C GLN A 96 27.90 2.52 7.85
N LYS A 97 27.00 2.61 8.83
CA LYS A 97 26.14 1.51 9.25
C LYS A 97 25.03 1.32 8.22
N ARG A 98 25.00 0.16 7.56
CA ARG A 98 24.02 -0.19 6.52
C ARG A 98 23.21 -1.40 6.95
N ARG A 99 21.92 -1.41 6.58
CA ARG A 99 20.99 -2.51 6.86
C ARG A 99 20.88 -3.46 5.69
N PHE A 100 20.87 -4.74 6.01
CA PHE A 100 20.81 -5.87 5.09
C PHE A 100 19.77 -6.88 5.54
N PHE A 101 19.39 -7.75 4.62
CA PHE A 101 18.39 -8.79 4.79
C PHE A 101 18.90 -10.09 4.20
N GLU A 102 18.65 -11.21 4.87
CA GLU A 102 18.89 -12.53 4.28
C GLU A 102 17.95 -12.75 3.09
N LEU A 103 18.40 -13.52 2.11
CA LEU A 103 17.62 -13.75 0.89
C LEU A 103 16.35 -14.55 1.20
N GLU A 104 16.52 -15.61 1.99
CA GLU A 104 15.47 -16.53 2.40
C GLU A 104 14.40 -15.81 3.23
N GLU A 105 14.81 -14.86 4.08
CA GLU A 105 13.86 -14.06 4.87
C GLU A 105 12.98 -13.17 3.98
N ILE A 106 13.56 -12.57 2.94
CA ILE A 106 12.80 -11.74 2.00
C ILE A 106 11.88 -12.59 1.13
N ASP A 107 12.29 -13.80 0.76
CA ASP A 107 11.42 -14.73 0.03
C ASP A 107 10.26 -15.21 0.89
N ARG A 108 10.52 -15.65 2.14
CA ARG A 108 9.46 -15.98 3.11
C ARG A 108 8.53 -14.80 3.37
N PHE A 109 9.07 -13.59 3.49
CA PHE A 109 8.27 -12.38 3.67
C PHE A 109 7.42 -12.07 2.45
N LYS A 110 7.95 -12.25 1.23
CA LYS A 110 7.21 -12.07 -0.01
C LYS A 110 6.04 -13.06 -0.10
N ASP A 111 6.27 -14.32 0.25
CA ASP A 111 5.23 -15.35 0.22
C ASP A 111 4.14 -15.03 1.27
N ARG A 112 4.54 -14.68 2.51
CA ARG A 112 3.60 -14.16 3.53
C ARG A 112 2.87 -12.89 3.08
N LEU A 113 3.50 -12.01 2.32
CA LEU A 113 2.86 -10.82 1.76
C LEU A 113 1.84 -11.20 0.70
N GLN A 114 2.10 -12.20 -0.12
CA GLN A 114 1.17 -12.69 -1.13
C GLN A 114 0.00 -13.43 -0.48
N GLU A 115 0.27 -14.28 0.51
CA GLU A 115 -0.73 -14.90 1.37
C GLU A 115 -1.55 -13.84 2.11
N ARG A 116 -0.92 -12.80 2.66
CA ARG A 116 -1.62 -11.62 3.20
C ARG A 116 -2.33 -10.81 2.14
N THR A 117 -1.93 -10.83 0.86
CA THR A 117 -2.68 -10.13 -0.19
C THR A 117 -3.92 -10.93 -0.60
N VAL A 118 -3.84 -12.25 -0.49
CA VAL A 118 -4.99 -13.17 -0.58
C VAL A 118 -5.87 -13.07 0.66
N SER A 119 -5.30 -12.96 1.87
CA SER A 119 -6.01 -12.76 3.14
C SER A 119 -6.39 -11.30 3.41
N ASN A 120 -5.85 -10.32 2.68
CA ASN A 120 -6.33 -8.93 2.65
C ASN A 120 -7.59 -8.80 1.77
N ARG A 121 -8.04 -9.92 1.18
CA ARG A 121 -9.46 -10.13 0.90
C ARG A 121 -10.23 -10.51 2.17
N GLU A 122 -9.72 -10.31 3.37
CA GLU A 122 -10.42 -10.34 4.65
C GLU A 122 -9.76 -9.23 5.49
N GLY A 123 -10.03 -7.97 5.15
CA GLY A 123 -9.61 -6.87 6.01
C GLY A 123 -10.44 -6.85 7.29
N ASP A 124 -10.19 -5.89 8.19
CA ASP A 124 -11.04 -5.65 9.38
C ASP A 124 -12.55 -5.49 9.06
N TYR A 125 -12.88 -5.25 7.78
CA TYR A 125 -14.23 -5.03 7.25
C TYR A 125 -14.70 -6.14 6.29
N GLY A 126 -14.01 -7.28 6.23
CA GLY A 126 -14.36 -8.41 5.36
C GLY A 126 -13.68 -8.38 3.98
N SER A 127 -14.34 -8.99 2.99
CA SER A 127 -13.75 -9.35 1.71
C SER A 127 -13.64 -8.25 0.69
N ARG A 128 -12.41 -7.79 0.44
CA ARG A 128 -12.19 -6.68 -0.51
C ARG A 128 -12.63 -7.04 -1.93
N VAL A 129 -13.60 -6.29 -2.43
CA VAL A 129 -14.15 -6.45 -3.78
C VAL A 129 -13.19 -5.88 -4.81
N GLN A 130 -12.86 -6.68 -5.82
CA GLN A 130 -12.08 -6.23 -6.96
C GLN A 130 -12.97 -5.47 -7.95
N LEU A 131 -12.69 -4.17 -8.14
CA LEU A 131 -13.53 -3.27 -8.95
C LEU A 131 -13.42 -3.49 -10.47
N ILE A 132 -12.35 -4.14 -10.93
CA ILE A 132 -12.14 -4.45 -12.35
C ILE A 132 -11.20 -5.65 -12.51
N SER A 133 -11.52 -6.55 -13.43
CA SER A 133 -10.66 -7.66 -13.85
C SER A 133 -10.84 -7.90 -15.35
N ARG A 134 -9.75 -8.02 -16.12
CA ARG A 134 -9.77 -8.30 -17.57
C ARG A 134 -10.84 -7.49 -18.32
N GLU A 135 -10.87 -6.18 -18.06
CA GLU A 135 -11.81 -5.20 -18.68
C GLU A 135 -13.27 -5.27 -18.23
N VAL A 136 -13.64 -6.26 -17.41
CA VAL A 136 -14.96 -6.36 -16.79
C VAL A 136 -14.98 -5.58 -15.49
N ARG A 137 -15.94 -4.66 -15.36
CA ARG A 137 -16.13 -3.81 -14.18
C ARG A 137 -17.15 -4.44 -13.25
N ILE A 138 -16.95 -4.26 -11.93
CA ILE A 138 -17.94 -4.64 -10.93
C ILE A 138 -19.26 -3.87 -11.15
N PHE A 139 -20.40 -4.51 -10.90
CA PHE A 139 -21.78 -3.98 -11.04
C PHE A 139 -22.24 -3.61 -12.44
N ASP A 140 -21.43 -3.88 -13.46
CA ASP A 140 -21.83 -3.67 -14.84
C ASP A 140 -22.94 -4.65 -15.27
N LYS A 141 -23.83 -4.23 -16.17
CA LYS A 141 -24.83 -5.12 -16.78
C LYS A 141 -24.23 -5.75 -18.04
N VAL A 142 -24.22 -7.07 -18.09
CA VAL A 142 -23.63 -7.88 -19.17
C VAL A 142 -24.59 -8.97 -19.62
N ARG A 143 -24.54 -9.34 -20.91
CA ARG A 143 -25.31 -10.49 -21.42
C ARG A 143 -24.49 -11.76 -21.30
N VAL A 144 -25.06 -12.77 -20.65
CA VAL A 144 -24.52 -14.13 -20.54
C VAL A 144 -25.56 -15.07 -21.13
N ASN A 145 -25.19 -15.84 -22.16
CA ASN A 145 -26.09 -16.77 -22.84
C ASN A 145 -27.42 -16.12 -23.29
N GLY A 146 -27.37 -14.89 -23.78
CA GLY A 146 -28.54 -14.11 -24.22
C GLY A 146 -29.35 -13.47 -23.08
N VAL A 147 -29.06 -13.77 -21.82
CA VAL A 147 -29.76 -13.21 -20.66
C VAL A 147 -28.96 -12.05 -20.05
N MET A 148 -29.65 -10.95 -19.74
CA MET A 148 -29.02 -9.83 -19.04
C MET A 148 -28.77 -10.21 -17.58
N THR A 149 -27.55 -9.94 -17.11
CA THR A 149 -27.10 -10.22 -15.75
C THR A 149 -26.24 -9.07 -15.25
N ARG A 150 -25.99 -9.00 -13.94
CA ARG A 150 -25.13 -7.97 -13.33
C ARG A 150 -23.88 -8.59 -12.74
N VAL A 151 -22.71 -8.02 -13.00
CA VAL A 151 -21.44 -8.49 -12.42
C VAL A 151 -21.43 -8.21 -10.93
N VAL A 152 -21.34 -9.24 -10.09
CA VAL A 152 -21.29 -9.11 -8.62
C VAL A 152 -19.96 -9.52 -8.02
N SER A 153 -19.09 -10.18 -8.79
CA SER A 153 -17.70 -10.42 -8.42
C SER A 153 -16.84 -10.52 -9.69
N THR A 154 -15.60 -10.05 -9.64
CA THR A 154 -14.65 -10.12 -10.77
C THR A 154 -13.51 -11.13 -10.55
N SER A 155 -13.42 -11.74 -9.36
CA SER A 155 -12.41 -12.78 -9.04
C SER A 155 -12.85 -13.68 -7.87
N PRO A 156 -13.50 -14.83 -8.13
CA PRO A 156 -13.88 -15.36 -9.44
C PRO A 156 -15.00 -14.54 -10.09
N LEU A 157 -15.10 -14.58 -11.42
CA LEU A 157 -16.13 -13.83 -12.16
C LEU A 157 -17.51 -14.46 -11.88
N ARG A 158 -18.40 -13.68 -11.27
CA ARG A 158 -19.78 -14.07 -10.96
C ARG A 158 -20.75 -12.99 -11.43
N THR A 159 -21.88 -13.42 -11.97
CA THR A 159 -22.99 -12.54 -12.32
C THR A 159 -24.28 -12.94 -11.62
N LEU A 160 -25.16 -11.97 -11.38
CA LEU A 160 -26.45 -12.12 -10.73
C LEU A 160 -27.57 -11.88 -11.74
N MET A 161 -28.58 -12.75 -11.75
CA MET A 161 -29.78 -12.64 -12.58
C MET A 161 -30.92 -11.92 -11.82
N SER A 162 -31.97 -11.47 -12.53
CA SER A 162 -33.15 -10.86 -11.90
C SER A 162 -33.94 -11.79 -10.97
N ASN A 163 -33.84 -13.11 -11.16
CA ASN A 163 -34.43 -14.10 -10.26
C ASN A 163 -33.54 -14.42 -9.04
N GLY A 164 -32.41 -13.73 -8.88
CA GLY A 164 -31.47 -13.90 -7.77
C GLY A 164 -30.52 -15.09 -7.89
N LYS A 165 -30.52 -15.79 -9.03
CA LYS A 165 -29.55 -16.86 -9.30
C LYS A 165 -28.19 -16.27 -9.66
N GLU A 166 -27.13 -16.77 -9.04
CA GLU A 166 -25.76 -16.48 -9.44
C GLU A 166 -25.25 -17.44 -10.52
N ILE A 167 -24.48 -16.91 -11.46
CA ILE A 167 -23.80 -17.68 -12.50
C ILE A 167 -22.29 -17.48 -12.34
N HIS A 168 -21.57 -18.58 -12.21
CA HIS A 168 -20.11 -18.58 -12.29
C HIS A 168 -19.68 -18.60 -13.74
N ILE A 169 -18.86 -17.63 -14.13
CA ILE A 169 -18.40 -17.48 -15.51
C ILE A 169 -16.94 -17.93 -15.59
N ARG A 170 -16.69 -18.96 -16.39
CA ARG A 170 -15.34 -19.50 -16.64
C ARG A 170 -14.66 -18.85 -17.85
N GLU A 171 -15.46 -18.31 -18.76
CA GLU A 171 -15.02 -17.70 -20.01
C GLU A 171 -14.88 -16.17 -19.87
N ASN A 172 -14.20 -15.52 -20.82
CA ASN A 172 -14.11 -14.06 -20.81
C ASN A 172 -15.42 -13.46 -21.35
N ILE A 173 -15.93 -12.43 -20.68
CA ILE A 173 -17.06 -11.63 -21.16
C ILE A 173 -16.50 -10.34 -21.76
N GLU A 174 -17.12 -9.82 -22.82
CA GLU A 174 -16.82 -8.48 -23.31
C GLU A 174 -17.06 -7.44 -22.23
N GLY A 175 -16.01 -6.73 -21.84
CA GLY A 175 -16.04 -5.69 -20.82
C GLY A 175 -16.07 -4.29 -21.43
N LYS A 176 -16.51 -3.30 -20.64
CA LYS A 176 -16.49 -1.88 -21.03
C LYS A 176 -15.10 -1.23 -20.90
N GLY A 177 -14.03 -2.00 -20.75
CA GLY A 177 -12.67 -1.47 -20.59
C GLY A 177 -12.41 -0.82 -19.23
N LYS A 178 -11.36 0.01 -19.16
CA LYS A 178 -10.88 0.63 -17.92
C LYS A 178 -11.81 1.73 -17.40
N TRP A 179 -11.93 1.84 -16.07
CA TRP A 179 -12.55 3.00 -15.42
C TRP A 179 -11.91 4.32 -15.87
N PRO A 180 -12.65 5.44 -15.91
CA PRO A 180 -12.08 6.75 -16.16
C PRO A 180 -10.96 7.04 -15.15
N GLU A 181 -9.88 7.67 -15.61
CA GLU A 181 -8.87 8.15 -14.68
C GLU A 181 -9.40 9.38 -13.93
N ARG A 182 -9.39 9.29 -12.61
CA ARG A 182 -9.68 10.41 -11.71
C ARG A 182 -8.48 10.64 -10.83
N GLU A 183 -8.25 11.91 -10.51
CA GLU A 183 -7.20 12.30 -9.58
C GLU A 183 -7.44 11.72 -8.19
N TYR A 184 -6.36 11.48 -7.47
CA TYR A 184 -6.45 11.04 -6.09
C TYR A 184 -6.87 12.19 -5.19
N ILE A 185 -7.92 11.99 -4.41
CA ILE A 185 -8.42 13.02 -3.50
C ILE A 185 -7.53 13.05 -2.25
N LYS A 186 -6.82 14.17 -2.08
CA LYS A 186 -5.86 14.37 -0.98
C LYS A 186 -6.53 14.75 0.34
N GLN A 187 -7.79 15.18 0.32
CA GLN A 187 -8.52 15.56 1.53
C GLN A 187 -8.51 14.40 2.53
N LYS A 188 -8.20 14.72 3.79
CA LYS A 188 -8.21 13.76 4.88
C LYS A 188 -9.64 13.40 5.26
N GLY A 189 -9.85 12.18 5.69
CA GLY A 189 -11.17 11.65 6.07
C GLY A 189 -11.81 10.78 4.99
N PHE A 190 -12.87 10.11 5.40
CA PHE A 190 -13.67 9.20 4.58
C PHE A 190 -15.15 9.35 4.93
N ALA A 191 -16.01 9.04 3.97
CA ALA A 191 -17.39 8.68 4.23
C ALA A 191 -17.51 7.15 4.09
N GLU A 192 -18.17 6.53 5.07
CA GLU A 192 -18.26 5.08 5.23
C GLU A 192 -19.75 4.69 5.24
N PHE A 193 -20.09 3.66 4.47
CA PHE A 193 -21.46 3.18 4.31
C PHE A 193 -21.51 1.67 4.55
N SER A 194 -22.58 1.18 5.18
CA SER A 194 -22.91 -0.24 5.27
C SER A 194 -24.21 -0.50 4.53
N ILE A 195 -24.13 -1.21 3.40
CA ILE A 195 -25.26 -1.39 2.49
C ILE A 195 -25.55 -2.88 2.29
N PRO A 196 -26.75 -3.38 2.64
CA PRO A 196 -27.11 -4.79 2.42
C PRO A 196 -26.94 -5.22 0.97
N ILE A 197 -26.31 -6.39 0.74
CA ILE A 197 -26.10 -6.93 -0.60
C ILE A 197 -27.46 -7.36 -1.17
N PRO A 198 -27.95 -6.72 -2.25
CA PRO A 198 -29.24 -7.07 -2.79
C PRO A 198 -29.23 -8.44 -3.47
N ARG A 199 -30.34 -9.18 -3.36
CA ARG A 199 -30.53 -10.46 -4.08
C ARG A 199 -31.03 -10.28 -5.52
N ASN A 200 -31.43 -9.08 -5.92
CA ASN A 200 -31.93 -8.79 -7.26
C ASN A 200 -30.93 -7.89 -7.99
N MET A 201 -30.55 -8.27 -9.22
CA MET A 201 -29.63 -7.50 -10.05
C MET A 201 -30.10 -6.07 -10.34
N ASP A 202 -31.41 -5.80 -10.36
CA ASP A 202 -31.96 -4.48 -10.70
C ASP A 202 -32.11 -3.56 -9.47
N HIS A 203 -31.59 -3.96 -8.31
CA HIS A 203 -31.64 -3.12 -7.13
C HIS A 203 -30.80 -1.84 -7.31
N PRO A 204 -31.34 -0.64 -6.95
CA PRO A 204 -30.71 0.64 -7.27
C PRO A 204 -29.33 0.86 -6.65
N VAL A 205 -29.00 0.16 -5.54
CA VAL A 205 -27.68 0.36 -4.91
C VAL A 205 -26.53 0.00 -5.84
N TYR A 206 -26.70 -1.00 -6.70
CA TYR A 206 -25.65 -1.38 -7.62
C TYR A 206 -25.31 -0.25 -8.59
N ASP A 207 -26.34 0.43 -9.12
CA ASP A 207 -26.18 1.58 -10.00
C ASP A 207 -25.57 2.77 -9.25
N LEU A 208 -26.01 3.01 -8.01
CA LEU A 208 -25.45 4.04 -7.13
C LEU A 208 -23.95 3.82 -6.87
N ILE A 209 -23.56 2.63 -6.42
CA ILE A 209 -22.15 2.33 -6.12
C ILE A 209 -21.32 2.38 -7.41
N TYR A 210 -21.83 1.84 -8.52
CA TYR A 210 -21.17 1.95 -9.83
C TYR A 210 -20.90 3.42 -10.22
N LYS A 211 -21.92 4.27 -10.03
CA LYS A 211 -21.84 5.72 -10.29
C LYS A 211 -20.85 6.41 -9.36
N MET A 212 -20.79 6.05 -8.08
CA MET A 212 -19.77 6.55 -7.14
C MET A 212 -18.36 6.18 -7.60
N ILE A 213 -18.12 4.92 -8.01
CA ILE A 213 -16.82 4.48 -8.55
C ILE A 213 -16.45 5.29 -9.80
N PHE A 214 -17.41 5.54 -10.68
CA PHE A 214 -17.19 6.30 -11.91
C PHE A 214 -16.81 7.77 -11.66
N GLN A 215 -17.49 8.41 -10.70
CA GLN A 215 -17.31 9.83 -10.42
C GLN A 215 -16.08 10.10 -9.54
N LEU A 216 -15.91 9.37 -8.44
CA LEU A 216 -14.76 9.52 -7.53
C LEU A 216 -13.50 8.86 -8.11
N GLY A 217 -13.67 7.79 -8.88
CA GLY A 217 -12.60 6.99 -9.42
C GLY A 217 -12.10 5.89 -8.48
N ARG A 218 -11.64 4.79 -9.07
CA ARG A 218 -11.23 3.56 -8.36
C ARG A 218 -10.15 3.72 -7.28
N LYS A 219 -9.38 4.82 -7.29
CA LYS A 219 -8.33 5.10 -6.29
C LYS A 219 -8.91 5.71 -4.99
N ASN A 220 -10.13 6.23 -5.06
CA ASN A 220 -10.78 7.01 -4.02
C ASN A 220 -11.94 6.25 -3.35
N ILE A 221 -12.20 5.00 -3.74
CA ILE A 221 -13.26 4.16 -3.20
C ILE A 221 -12.75 2.73 -2.99
N GLN A 222 -13.18 2.15 -1.88
CA GLN A 222 -12.89 0.77 -1.48
C GLN A 222 -14.22 0.12 -1.10
N ILE A 223 -14.41 -1.14 -1.49
CA ILE A 223 -15.62 -1.90 -1.23
C ILE A 223 -15.20 -3.24 -0.65
N TYR A 224 -15.91 -3.68 0.38
CA TYR A 224 -15.71 -4.95 1.06
C TYR A 224 -17.06 -5.66 1.20
N GLU A 225 -17.09 -6.96 0.98
CA GLU A 225 -18.21 -7.86 1.33
C GLU A 225 -18.00 -8.34 2.76
N THR A 226 -18.87 -7.94 3.67
CA THR A 226 -18.81 -8.35 5.08
C THR A 226 -19.42 -9.74 5.28
N ASP A 227 -19.07 -10.41 6.37
CA ASP A 227 -19.64 -11.71 6.73
C ASP A 227 -21.15 -11.64 7.04
N LEU A 228 -21.65 -10.43 7.34
CA LEU A 228 -23.06 -10.16 7.59
C LEU A 228 -23.89 -10.03 6.30
N GLY A 229 -23.25 -10.10 5.13
CA GLY A 229 -23.94 -9.96 3.85
C GLY A 229 -24.17 -8.51 3.43
N ASP A 230 -23.35 -7.58 3.93
CA ASP A 230 -23.37 -6.16 3.56
C ASP A 230 -22.15 -5.78 2.73
N PHE A 231 -22.31 -4.84 1.81
CA PHE A 231 -21.21 -4.05 1.26
C PHE A 231 -20.81 -2.97 2.24
N TYR A 232 -19.58 -3.05 2.76
CA TYR A 232 -18.93 -1.93 3.41
C TYR A 232 -18.20 -1.07 2.37
N VAL A 233 -18.70 0.15 2.15
CA VAL A 233 -18.17 1.08 1.16
C VAL A 233 -17.45 2.23 1.87
N ARG A 234 -16.15 2.35 1.63
CA ARG A 234 -15.31 3.42 2.17
C ARG A 234 -14.80 4.29 1.05
N CYS A 235 -15.12 5.58 1.07
CA CYS A 235 -14.72 6.51 0.01
C CYS A 235 -14.15 7.82 0.54
N ARG A 236 -13.28 8.44 -0.25
CA ARG A 236 -12.73 9.78 0.03
C ARG A 236 -13.82 10.84 -0.10
N LEU A 237 -13.66 11.92 0.65
CA LEU A 237 -14.57 13.06 0.64
C LEU A 237 -14.57 13.75 -0.72
N GLY A 238 -15.73 14.00 -1.30
CA GLY A 238 -15.84 14.50 -2.66
C GLY A 238 -17.27 14.86 -3.04
N ARG A 239 -17.45 15.29 -4.28
CA ARG A 239 -18.77 15.62 -4.84
C ARG A 239 -19.28 14.48 -5.69
N LEU A 240 -20.57 14.21 -5.57
CA LEU A 240 -21.30 13.24 -6.37
C LEU A 240 -22.50 13.94 -6.99
N THR A 241 -22.68 13.82 -8.30
CA THR A 241 -23.91 14.22 -8.98
C THR A 241 -24.91 13.06 -8.85
N ILE A 242 -25.94 13.21 -8.01
CA ILE A 242 -26.90 12.14 -7.67
C ILE A 242 -28.34 12.66 -7.61
N THR A 243 -29.31 11.79 -7.88
CA THR A 243 -30.75 12.10 -7.74
C THR A 243 -31.15 12.16 -6.27
N GLU A 244 -32.35 12.68 -5.98
CA GLU A 244 -32.88 12.70 -4.62
C GLU A 244 -33.08 11.27 -4.09
N GLU A 245 -33.54 10.32 -4.92
CA GLU A 245 -33.71 8.93 -4.50
C GLU A 245 -32.37 8.26 -4.16
N GLU A 246 -31.34 8.52 -4.96
CA GLU A 246 -29.97 8.07 -4.70
C GLU A 246 -29.40 8.69 -3.41
N HIS A 247 -29.69 9.97 -3.16
CA HIS A 247 -29.32 10.67 -1.93
C HIS A 247 -29.99 10.06 -0.70
N GLN A 248 -31.31 9.82 -0.74
CA GLN A 248 -32.03 9.15 0.34
C GLN A 248 -31.49 7.74 0.59
N LEU A 249 -31.09 7.03 -0.47
CA LEU A 249 -30.48 5.71 -0.34
C LEU A 249 -29.11 5.77 0.36
N LEU A 250 -28.28 6.78 0.05
CA LEU A 250 -27.00 6.98 0.76
C LEU A 250 -27.21 7.35 2.23
N LEU A 251 -28.16 8.26 2.52
CA LEU A 251 -28.47 8.66 3.89
C LEU A 251 -28.94 7.48 4.74
N ARG A 252 -29.68 6.54 4.16
CA ARG A 252 -30.14 5.33 4.86
C ARG A 252 -28.99 4.42 5.32
N TYR A 253 -27.87 4.45 4.61
CA TYR A 253 -26.77 3.48 4.80
C TYR A 253 -25.46 4.12 5.25
N ILE A 254 -25.45 5.41 5.60
CA ILE A 254 -24.24 6.07 6.10
C ILE A 254 -23.94 5.61 7.53
N GLU A 255 -22.72 5.14 7.75
CA GLU A 255 -22.22 4.73 9.07
C GLU A 255 -21.33 5.83 9.67
N LYS A 256 -20.48 6.45 8.83
CA LYS A 256 -19.61 7.56 9.24
C LYS A 256 -19.51 8.63 8.17
N GLY A 257 -19.47 9.87 8.64
CA GLY A 257 -19.42 11.06 7.80
C GLY A 257 -20.77 11.75 7.69
N GLU A 258 -20.83 12.74 6.82
CA GLU A 258 -22.00 13.56 6.56
C GLU A 258 -22.19 13.75 5.06
N ILE A 259 -23.44 13.95 4.64
CA ILE A 259 -23.80 14.24 3.25
C ILE A 259 -24.58 15.55 3.23
N HIS A 260 -24.04 16.56 2.55
CA HIS A 260 -24.77 17.78 2.25
C HIS A 260 -25.28 17.72 0.82
N TYR A 261 -26.59 17.77 0.64
CA TYR A 261 -27.23 17.65 -0.67
C TYR A 261 -27.86 18.96 -1.11
N ASP A 262 -27.51 19.38 -2.32
CA ASP A 262 -28.18 20.45 -3.05
C ASP A 262 -29.13 19.83 -4.08
N SER A 263 -30.42 19.84 -3.77
CA SER A 263 -31.47 19.27 -4.62
C SER A 263 -31.71 20.04 -5.92
N LYS A 264 -31.33 21.32 -5.99
CA LYS A 264 -31.42 22.09 -7.24
C LYS A 264 -30.29 21.74 -8.20
N ALA A 265 -29.09 21.54 -7.67
CA ALA A 265 -27.93 21.18 -8.46
C ALA A 265 -27.77 19.67 -8.67
N LEU A 266 -28.52 18.85 -7.93
CA LEU A 266 -28.36 17.39 -7.85
C LEU A 266 -26.94 16.99 -7.42
N ILE A 267 -26.36 17.72 -6.46
CA ILE A 267 -24.99 17.51 -5.99
C ILE A 267 -25.00 17.15 -4.50
N ALA A 268 -24.44 15.99 -4.18
CA ALA A 268 -24.11 15.58 -2.82
C ALA A 268 -22.62 15.83 -2.56
N GLN A 269 -22.32 16.51 -1.45
CA GLN A 269 -20.99 16.70 -0.92
C GLN A 269 -20.77 15.74 0.25
N LEU A 270 -19.83 14.81 0.10
CA LEU A 270 -19.42 13.91 1.17
C LEU A 270 -18.42 14.61 2.10
N MET A 271 -18.64 14.51 3.41
CA MET A 271 -17.86 15.12 4.47
C MET A 271 -17.54 14.10 5.56
N SER A 272 -16.44 14.31 6.32
CA SER A 272 -16.00 13.36 7.35
C SER A 272 -16.79 13.45 8.65
N GLY A 273 -17.64 14.45 8.87
CA GLY A 273 -18.26 14.73 10.18
C GLY A 273 -17.26 15.13 11.28
N PHE A 274 -15.97 15.18 10.94
CA PHE A 274 -14.87 15.57 11.83
C PHE A 274 -13.99 16.60 11.13
N THR A 275 -13.54 17.60 11.89
CA THR A 275 -12.52 18.56 11.46
C THR A 275 -11.20 18.27 12.17
N THR A 276 -10.07 18.51 11.49
CA THR A 276 -8.74 18.44 12.12
C THR A 276 -8.28 19.85 12.42
N THR A 277 -8.07 20.16 13.70
CA THR A 277 -7.46 21.42 14.14
C THR A 277 -6.08 21.12 14.73
N SER A 278 -5.06 21.86 14.31
CA SER A 278 -3.73 21.83 14.92
C SER A 278 -3.64 22.89 16.02
N LEU A 279 -3.09 22.51 17.17
CA LEU A 279 -2.85 23.42 18.29
C LEU A 279 -1.38 23.31 18.70
N ASP A 280 -0.71 24.45 18.82
CA ASP A 280 0.62 24.53 19.42
C ASP A 280 0.46 24.60 20.94
N ILE A 281 0.98 23.60 21.64
CA ILE A 281 0.98 23.54 23.11
C ILE A 281 2.42 23.53 23.63
N SER A 282 2.61 24.09 24.82
CA SER A 282 3.93 24.04 25.45
C SER A 282 4.34 22.59 25.77
N THR A 283 5.63 22.28 25.64
CA THR A 283 6.19 20.97 25.98
C THR A 283 5.86 20.54 27.40
N LYS A 284 5.83 21.48 28.36
CA LYS A 284 5.44 21.22 29.75
C LYS A 284 4.01 20.69 29.88
N ILE A 285 3.07 21.20 29.08
CA ILE A 285 1.68 20.74 29.08
C ILE A 285 1.62 19.34 28.47
N LEU A 286 2.32 19.13 27.35
CA LEU A 286 2.37 17.84 26.68
C LEU A 286 2.95 16.73 27.58
N ASP A 287 4.04 17.01 28.31
CA ASP A 287 4.66 16.05 29.23
C ASP A 287 3.76 15.68 30.40
N ARG A 288 3.08 16.67 30.99
CA ARG A 288 2.08 16.44 32.05
C ARG A 288 0.94 15.57 31.55
N TYR A 289 0.49 15.87 30.34
CA TYR A 289 -0.60 15.19 29.69
C TYR A 289 -0.31 13.70 29.42
N TYR A 290 0.89 13.36 28.95
CA TYR A 290 1.30 11.96 28.77
C TYR A 290 1.36 11.19 30.10
N LYS A 291 1.89 11.81 31.16
CA LYS A 291 1.93 11.19 32.50
C LYS A 291 0.54 10.90 33.03
N GLU A 292 -0.38 11.85 32.89
CA GLU A 292 -1.75 11.71 33.39
C GLU A 292 -2.53 10.62 32.63
N ALA A 293 -2.28 10.48 31.32
CA ALA A 293 -2.84 9.38 30.53
C ALA A 293 -2.32 8.00 30.98
N GLU A 294 -1.02 7.91 31.30
CA GLU A 294 -0.38 6.69 31.81
C GLU A 294 -0.91 6.31 33.20
N GLU A 295 -1.04 7.27 34.12
CA GLU A 295 -1.60 7.08 35.46
C GLU A 295 -3.07 6.60 35.42
N LEU A 296 -3.85 7.08 34.45
CA LEU A 296 -5.25 6.71 34.26
C LEU A 296 -5.43 5.44 33.40
N GLY A 297 -4.35 4.90 32.82
CA GLY A 297 -4.41 3.76 31.91
C GLY A 297 -5.22 4.02 30.64
N LEU A 298 -5.34 5.29 30.23
CA LEU A 298 -6.15 5.69 29.08
C LEU A 298 -5.26 6.00 27.87
N PRO A 299 -5.74 5.72 26.64
CA PRO A 299 -5.12 6.26 25.44
C PRO A 299 -5.04 7.78 25.52
N VAL A 300 -3.89 8.32 25.08
CA VAL A 300 -3.59 9.75 25.09
C VAL A 300 -4.62 10.53 24.29
N GLU A 301 -5.22 9.98 23.24
CA GLU A 301 -6.26 10.67 22.47
C GLU A 301 -7.61 10.71 23.22
N GLU A 302 -7.89 9.70 24.04
CA GLU A 302 -9.15 9.58 24.78
C GLU A 302 -9.22 10.58 25.94
N LEU A 303 -8.10 10.77 26.64
CA LEU A 303 -7.99 11.80 27.68
C LEU A 303 -8.24 13.21 27.11
N LEU A 304 -7.90 13.46 25.85
CA LEU A 304 -7.95 14.79 25.22
C LEU A 304 -9.38 15.12 24.89
N LEU A 305 -10.06 14.14 24.31
CA LEU A 305 -11.49 14.21 24.03
C LEU A 305 -12.29 14.35 25.32
N LYS A 306 -11.93 13.65 26.40
CA LYS A 306 -12.55 13.82 27.72
C LYS A 306 -12.35 15.23 28.27
N ALA A 307 -11.13 15.77 28.20
CA ALA A 307 -10.84 17.13 28.64
C ALA A 307 -11.62 18.18 27.83
N LEU A 308 -11.66 18.06 26.50
CA LEU A 308 -12.43 18.95 25.62
C LEU A 308 -13.93 18.88 25.89
N ARG A 309 -14.49 17.68 26.08
CA ARG A 309 -15.92 17.49 26.42
C ARG A 309 -16.30 18.03 27.78
N ARG A 310 -15.38 18.08 28.74
CA ARG A 310 -15.63 18.64 30.08
C ARG A 310 -15.60 20.17 30.08
N TYR A 311 -14.89 20.76 29.12
CA TYR A 311 -14.73 22.20 29.01
C TYR A 311 -15.86 22.87 28.20
N LEU A 312 -16.36 22.18 27.16
CA LEU A 312 -17.55 22.58 26.40
C LEU A 312 -18.84 22.32 27.19
#